data_AF-A0A6L5XKK6-F1
#
_entry.id   AF-A0A6L5XKK6-F1
#
_cell.length_a   1.000
_cell.length_b   1.000
_cell.length_c   1.000
_cell.angle_alpha   90.00
_cell.angle_beta   90.00
_cell.angle_gamma   90.00
#
_symmetry.space_group_name_H-M   'P 1'
#
loop_
_entity.id
_entity.type
_entity.pdbx_description
1 polymer ?
#
loop_
_entity_poly.entity_id
_entity_poly.type
_entity_poly.pdbx_seq_one_letter_code
_entity_poly.pdbx_strand_id
1 'polypeptide(L)' 'MSVTSQDIIEIIRDVKPKLAKREIMPDTPLTAEGLDSLDLMNVYFLVEERFQVKLEMNEDEGTAQLLSVQDILDHIRG' A
#
# COMPACT_ATOMS: atom_id res chain seq x y z
N MET A 1 15.01 7.92 7.84
CA MET A 1 14.78 7.83 6.38
C MET A 1 13.39 8.36 6.13
N SER A 2 13.20 9.26 5.16
CA SER A 2 11.87 9.82 4.86
C SER A 2 11.21 8.94 3.81
N VAL A 3 10.23 8.13 4.19
CA VAL A 3 9.45 7.32 3.24
C VAL A 3 8.60 8.26 2.38
N THR A 4 8.58 8.04 1.07
CA THR A 4 7.84 8.82 0.08
C THR A 4 6.81 7.98 -0.64
N SER A 5 5.83 8.62 -1.26
CA SER A 5 4.80 7.93 -2.06
C SER A 5 5.40 7.09 -3.19
N GLN A 6 6.54 7.52 -3.74
CA GLN A 6 7.26 6.76 -4.74
C GLN A 6 7.74 5.41 -4.20
N ASP A 7 8.23 5.35 -2.96
CA ASP A 7 8.70 4.09 -2.37
C ASP A 7 7.57 3.07 -2.25
N ILE A 8 6.37 3.50 -1.85
CA ILE A 8 5.18 2.65 -1.76
C ILE A 8 4.69 2.23 -3.15
N ILE A 9 4.71 3.16 -4.11
CA ILE A 9 4.35 2.87 -5.51
C ILE A 9 5.30 1.85 -6.12
N GLU A 10 6.59 1.90 -5.83
CA GLU A 10 7.56 0.89 -6.28
C GLU A 10 7.20 -0.51 -5.75
N ILE A 11 6.87 -0.63 -4.46
CA ILE A 11 6.44 -1.91 -3.86
C ILE A 11 5.17 -2.43 -4.54
N ILE A 12 4.19 -1.55 -4.79
CA ILE A 12 2.96 -1.91 -5.52
C ILE A 12 3.28 -2.44 -6.92
N ARG A 13 4.24 -1.81 -7.61
CA ARG A 13 4.67 -2.23 -8.95
C ARG A 13 5.43 -3.55 -8.94
N ASP A 14 6.19 -3.84 -7.88
CA ASP A 14 6.85 -5.13 -7.71
C ASP A 14 5.84 -6.27 -7.52
N VAL A 15 4.78 -6.03 -6.73
CA VAL A 15 3.70 -7.00 -6.52
C VAL A 15 2.83 -7.16 -7.76
N LYS A 16 2.47 -6.05 -8.42
CA LYS A 16 1.61 -6.04 -9.62
C LYS A 16 2.31 -5.30 -10.77
N PRO A 17 3.23 -5.97 -11.51
CA PRO A 17 3.95 -5.36 -12.64
C PRO A 17 3.04 -4.83 -13.75
N LYS A 18 1.80 -5.33 -13.83
CA LYS A 18 0.78 -4.83 -14.76
C LYS A 18 0.40 -3.35 -14.49
N LEU A 19 0.56 -2.87 -13.26
CA LEU A 19 0.33 -1.46 -12.88
C LEU A 19 1.56 -0.57 -13.09
N ALA A 20 2.72 -1.11 -13.49
CA ALA A 20 3.94 -0.33 -13.69
C ALA A 20 3.82 0.78 -14.75
N LYS A 21 2.93 0.58 -15.73
CA LYS A 21 2.64 1.57 -16.79
C LYS A 21 1.44 2.46 -16.49
N ARG A 22 0.75 2.21 -15.37
CA ARG A 22 -0.42 2.97 -14.94
C ARG A 22 0.03 4.05 -13.96
N GLU A 23 -0.62 5.20 -14.04
CA GLU A 23 -0.49 6.24 -13.03
C GLU A 23 -1.31 5.80 -11.81
N ILE A 24 -0.63 5.56 -10.69
CA ILE A 24 -1.26 5.20 -9.41
C ILE A 24 -1.47 6.50 -8.66
N MET A 25 -2.72 6.86 -8.40
CA MET A 25 -3.03 8.08 -7.67
C MET A 25 -2.87 7.86 -6.17
N PRO A 26 -2.08 8.68 -5.46
CA PRO A 26 -1.76 8.40 -4.06
C PRO A 26 -2.95 8.42 -3.12
N ASP A 27 -3.97 9.22 -3.43
CA ASP A 27 -5.20 9.38 -2.66
C ASP A 27 -6.31 8.40 -3.08
N THR A 28 -6.03 7.53 -4.06
CA THR A 28 -7.03 6.59 -4.59
C THR A 28 -6.92 5.25 -3.86
N PRO A 29 -8.06 4.60 -3.54
CA PRO A 29 -8.05 3.26 -2.97
C PRO A 29 -7.29 2.27 -3.86
N LEU A 30 -6.38 1.49 -3.28
CA LEU A 30 -5.57 0.54 -4.03
C LEU A 30 -6.39 -0.53 -4.78
N THR A 31 -7.57 -0.92 -4.30
CA THR A 31 -8.49 -1.78 -5.08
C THR A 31 -9.06 -1.11 -6.31
N ALA A 32 -9.33 0.20 -6.24
CA ALA A 32 -9.80 0.95 -7.40
C ALA A 32 -8.70 1.05 -8.48
N GLU A 33 -7.44 1.00 -8.06
CA GLU A 33 -6.29 0.91 -8.97
C GLU A 33 -6.13 -0.48 -9.62
N GLY A 34 -6.81 -1.50 -9.07
CA GLY A 34 -6.81 -2.88 -9.59
C GLY A 34 -5.94 -3.85 -8.79
N LEU A 35 -5.65 -3.54 -7.52
CA LEU A 35 -5.08 -4.50 -6.57
C LEU A 35 -6.19 -5.36 -5.96
N ASP A 36 -6.02 -6.67 -6.03
CA ASP A 36 -6.91 -7.61 -5.38
C ASP A 36 -6.47 -7.83 -3.92
N SER A 37 -7.30 -8.45 -3.07
CA SER A 37 -6.98 -8.67 -1.64
C SER A 37 -5.64 -9.37 -1.41
N LEU A 38 -5.25 -10.29 -2.32
CA LEU A 38 -3.95 -10.97 -2.27
C LEU A 38 -2.78 -10.02 -2.61
N ASP A 39 -2.97 -9.12 -3.57
CA ASP A 39 -1.94 -8.13 -3.91
C ASP A 39 -1.74 -7.16 -2.75
N LEU A 40 -2.84 -6.70 -2.13
CA LEU A 40 -2.78 -5.84 -0.96
C LEU A 40 -2.02 -6.49 0.19
N MET A 41 -2.34 -7.75 0.51
CA MET A 41 -1.63 -8.50 1.55
C MET A 41 -0.12 -8.57 1.28
N ASN A 42 0.28 -8.82 0.03
CA ASN A 42 1.69 -8.83 -0.36
C ASN A 42 2.34 -7.44 -0.25
N VAL A 43 1.64 -6.38 -0.69
CA VAL A 43 2.13 -5.00 -0.56
C VAL A 43 2.36 -4.66 0.92
N TYR A 44 1.39 -4.95 1.78
CA TYR A 44 1.51 -4.68 3.21
C TYR A 44 2.67 -5.45 3.83
N PHE A 45 2.82 -6.73 3.52
CA PHE A 45 3.95 -7.53 4.02
C PHE A 45 5.31 -6.94 3.60
N LEU A 46 5.44 -6.52 2.34
CA LEU A 46 6.68 -5.90 1.84
C LEU A 46 6.94 -4.52 2.45
N VAL A 47 5.90 -3.72 2.67
CA VAL A 47 6.00 -2.43 3.36
C VAL A 47 6.46 -2.64 4.80
N GLU A 48 5.85 -3.56 5.53
CA GLU A 48 6.26 -3.92 6.90
C GLU A 48 7.71 -4.38 6.96
N GLU A 49 8.12 -5.28 6.05
CA GLU A 49 9.49 -5.79 5.99
C GLU A 49 10.51 -4.69 5.64
N ARG A 50 10.21 -3.87 4.62
CA ARG A 50 11.14 -2.87 4.09
C ARG A 50 11.29 -1.66 5.01
N PHE A 51 10.22 -1.25 5.67
CA PHE A 51 10.24 -0.09 6.58
C PHE A 51 10.28 -0.47 8.06
N GLN A 52 10.28 -1.78 8.38
CA GLN A 52 10.27 -2.30 9.75
C GLN A 52 9.11 -1.71 10.58
N VAL A 53 7.95 -1.55 9.94
CA VAL A 53 6.70 -1.05 10.56
C VAL A 53 5.71 -2.20 10.73
N LYS A 54 4.67 -1.98 11.54
CA LYS A 54 3.50 -2.85 11.59
C LYS A 54 2.27 -2.08 11.09
N LEU A 55 1.65 -2.60 10.05
CA LEU A 55 0.39 -2.13 9.53
C LEU A 55 -0.72 -2.93 10.22
N GLU A 56 -1.30 -2.36 11.26
CA GLU A 56 -2.42 -2.99 11.95
C GLU A 56 -3.65 -2.97 11.04
N MET A 57 -3.94 -4.10 10.40
CA MET A 57 -5.26 -4.35 9.83
C MET A 57 -6.24 -4.48 11.00
N ASN A 58 -6.99 -3.43 11.33
CA ASN A 58 -8.05 -3.55 12.32
C ASN A 58 -9.10 -4.54 11.81
N GLU A 59 -9.11 -5.74 12.39
CA GLU A 59 -10.04 -6.84 12.02
C GLU A 59 -11.47 -6.59 12.51
N ASP A 60 -11.68 -5.70 13.49
CA ASP A 60 -12.97 -5.50 14.18
C ASP A 60 -14.00 -4.64 13.42
N GLU A 61 -13.54 -3.77 12.52
CA GLU A 61 -14.42 -3.11 11.56
C GLU A 61 -14.20 -3.83 10.24
N GLY A 62 -15.26 -4.38 9.62
CA GLY A 62 -15.23 -5.17 8.37
C GLY A 62 -14.75 -4.38 7.15
N THR A 63 -13.59 -3.76 7.29
CA THR A 63 -12.99 -2.75 6.48
C THR A 63 -11.57 -3.25 6.28
N ALA A 64 -11.41 -4.00 5.19
CA ALA A 64 -10.33 -3.64 4.29
C ALA A 64 -10.49 -2.14 3.98
N GLN A 65 -10.07 -1.25 4.90
CA GLN A 65 -9.83 0.13 4.56
C GLN A 65 -8.70 0.04 3.57
N LEU A 66 -9.03 0.41 2.35
CA LEU A 66 -8.14 0.38 1.23
C LEU A 66 -7.28 1.61 1.38
N LEU A 67 -6.30 1.46 2.27
CA LEU A 67 -5.29 2.44 2.63
C LEU A 67 -4.58 2.79 1.34
N SER A 68 -4.96 3.94 0.79
CA SER A 68 -4.33 4.55 -0.35
C SER A 68 -2.82 4.66 -0.10
N VAL A 69 -2.03 4.95 -1.14
CA VAL A 69 -0.59 5.17 -0.93
C VAL A 69 -0.36 6.24 0.15
N GLN A 70 -1.24 7.25 0.20
CA GLN A 70 -1.18 8.32 1.19
C GLN A 70 -1.43 7.81 2.62
N ASP A 71 -2.43 6.95 2.82
CA ASP A 71 -2.71 6.39 4.15
C ASP A 71 -1.55 5.53 4.67
N ILE A 72 -0.93 4.72 3.79
CA ILE A 72 0.25 3.93 4.15
C ILE A 72 1.41 4.86 4.55
N LEU A 73 1.61 5.96 3.83
CA LEU A 73 2.65 6.93 4.17
C LEU A 73 2.41 7.60 5.50
N ASP A 74 1.18 8.04 5.75
CA ASP A 74 0.84 8.74 6.98
C ASP A 74 1.00 7.81 8.18
N HIS A 75 0.61 6.53 8.04
CA HIS A 75 0.84 5.52 9.07
C HIS A 75 2.33 5.29 9.37
N ILE A 76 3.17 5.25 8.33
CA ILE A 76 4.63 5.09 8.51
C ILE A 76 5.25 6.34 9.14
N ARG A 77 4.72 7.53 8.82
CA ARG A 77 5.26 8.80 9.29
C ARG A 77 4.87 9.10 10.73
N GLY A 78 3.69 8.66 11.18
CA GLY A 78 3.18 8.86 12.54
C GLY A 78 2.73 10.29 12.80
#